data_AF-A0A242K402-F1
#
_entry.id   AF-A0A242K402-F1
#
_cell.length_a   1.000
_cell.length_b   1.000
_cell.length_c   1.000
_cell.angle_alpha   90.00
_cell.angle_beta   90.00
_cell.angle_gamma   90.00
#
_symmetry.space_group_name_H-M   'P 1'
#
loop_
_entity.id
_entity.type
_entity.pdbx_description
1 polymer ?
#
loop_
_entity_poly.entity_id
_entity_poly.type
_entity_poly.pdbx_seq_one_letter_code
_entity_poly.pdbx_strand_id
1 'polypeptide(L)' 'MKLPRNKVGLAGNELMEVVNVKVDLEMAEILSQSNDFFPAYHMNKEHWITVRLDGQLEKEIVFSLLDESFWLTK' A
#
# COMPACT_ATOMS: atom_id res chain seq x y z
N MET A 1 7.47 4.83 -5.55
CA MET A 1 8.77 4.12 -5.64
C MET A 1 8.61 2.88 -6.51
N LYS A 2 9.71 2.26 -6.96
CA LYS A 2 9.66 1.00 -7.73
C LYS A 2 10.24 -0.15 -6.91
N LEU A 3 9.57 -1.30 -6.89
CA LEU A 3 10.10 -2.52 -6.27
C LEU A 3 9.74 -3.78 -7.08
N PRO A 4 10.53 -4.86 -6.97
CA PRO A 4 10.21 -6.14 -7.61
C PRO A 4 8.99 -6.82 -6.96
N ARG A 5 8.13 -7.43 -7.79
CA ARG A 5 6.90 -8.13 -7.35
C ARG A 5 7.08 -9.15 -6.23
N ASN A 6 8.13 -9.95 -6.30
CA ASN A 6 8.46 -10.94 -5.27
C ASN A 6 8.70 -10.34 -3.87
N LYS A 7 8.99 -9.04 -3.73
CA LYS A 7 9.19 -8.39 -2.43
C LYS A 7 7.90 -8.17 -1.66
N VAL A 8 6.76 -8.21 -2.34
CA VAL A 8 5.43 -8.08 -1.74
C VAL A 8 4.61 -9.37 -1.85
N GLY A 9 5.26 -10.50 -2.17
CA GLY A 9 4.61 -11.81 -2.24
C GLY A 9 3.95 -12.15 -3.58
N LEU A 10 4.05 -11.28 -4.59
CA LEU A 10 3.57 -11.57 -5.94
C LEU A 10 4.60 -12.36 -6.75
N ALA A 11 4.14 -13.20 -7.67
CA ALA A 11 5.01 -13.87 -8.63
C ALA A 11 5.68 -12.86 -9.58
N GLY A 12 6.92 -13.14 -9.97
CA GLY A 12 7.70 -12.32 -10.89
C GLY A 12 8.76 -11.44 -10.22
N ASN A 13 9.64 -10.86 -11.05
CA ASN A 13 10.71 -9.95 -10.61
C ASN A 13 10.68 -8.61 -11.36
N GLU A 14 9.64 -8.39 -12.17
CA GLU A 14 9.36 -7.13 -12.81
C GLU A 14 9.10 -6.05 -11.77
N LEU A 15 9.53 -4.84 -12.10
CA LEU A 15 9.37 -3.68 -11.24
C LEU A 15 7.93 -3.18 -11.34
N MET A 16 7.28 -3.02 -10.20
CA MET A 16 6.00 -2.32 -10.09
C MET A 16 6.18 -0.95 -9.45
N GLU A 17 5.31 -0.01 -9.81
CA GLU A 17 5.18 1.24 -9.08
C GLU A 17 4.26 1.07 -7.88
N VAL A 18 4.73 1.53 -6.73
CA VAL A 18 4.01 1.47 -5.46
C VAL A 18 4.18 2.76 -4.67
N VAL A 19 3.30 2.95 -3.69
CA VAL A 19 3.40 3.98 -2.66
C VAL A 19 3.15 3.36 -1.30
N ASN A 20 3.88 3.83 -0.29
CA ASN A 20 3.53 3.54 1.10
C ASN A 20 2.63 4.63 1.63
N VAL A 21 1.52 4.23 2.25
CA VAL A 21 0.58 5.15 2.91
C VAL A 21 0.45 4.74 4.37
N LYS A 22 0.35 5.75 5.24
CA LYS A 22 0.05 5.55 6.65
C LYS A 22 -1.45 5.36 6.79
N VAL A 23 -1.85 4.38 7.59
CA VAL A 23 -3.24 4.07 7.90
C VAL A 23 -3.37 3.86 9.40
N ASP A 24 -4.58 4.00 9.95
CA ASP A 24 -4.83 3.55 11.31
C ASP A 24 -4.84 2.01 11.41
N LEU A 25 -4.84 1.49 12.64
CA LEU A 25 -4.74 0.06 12.91
C LEU A 25 -5.96 -0.73 12.39
N GLU A 26 -7.15 -0.14 12.48
CA GLU A 26 -8.40 -0.78 12.05
C GLU A 26 -8.41 -0.91 10.53
N MET A 27 -8.04 0.16 9.84
CA MET A 27 -7.92 0.19 8.39
C MET A 27 -6.81 -0.74 7.90
N ALA A 28 -5.66 -0.81 8.59
CA ALA A 28 -4.60 -1.77 8.25
C ALA A 28 -5.10 -3.22 8.27
N GLU A 29 -5.87 -3.59 9.29
CA GLU A 29 -6.46 -4.92 9.40
C GLU A 29 -7.44 -5.22 8.27
N ILE A 30 -8.35 -4.28 7.96
CA ILE A 30 -9.31 -4.42 6.86
C ILE A 30 -8.58 -4.57 5.51
N LEU A 31 -7.64 -3.67 5.22
CA LEU A 31 -6.96 -3.65 3.92
C LEU A 31 -6.04 -4.87 3.74
N SER A 32 -5.49 -5.43 4.83
CA SER A 32 -4.70 -6.66 4.78
C SER A 32 -5.46 -7.89 4.27
N GLN A 33 -6.80 -7.86 4.30
CA GLN A 33 -7.65 -8.94 3.80
C GLN A 33 -7.88 -8.84 2.28
N SER A 34 -7.51 -7.73 1.65
CA SER A 34 -7.60 -7.53 0.20
C SER A 34 -6.28 -7.89 -0.49
N ASN A 35 -6.39 -8.43 -1.71
CA ASN A 35 -5.23 -8.76 -2.56
C ASN A 35 -4.58 -7.53 -3.21
N ASP A 36 -5.17 -6.34 -3.04
CA ASP A 36 -4.69 -5.10 -3.63
C ASP A 36 -3.67 -4.36 -2.76
N PHE A 37 -3.58 -4.74 -1.49
CA PHE A 37 -2.73 -4.10 -0.49
C PHE A 37 -1.72 -5.09 0.06
N PHE A 38 -0.51 -4.60 0.30
CA PHE A 38 0.62 -5.43 0.74
C PHE A 38 1.16 -4.91 2.07
N PRO A 39 1.80 -5.77 2.87
CA PRO A 39 2.54 -5.32 4.04
C PRO A 39 3.54 -4.24 3.66
N ALA A 40 3.68 -3.21 4.50
CA ALA A 40 4.58 -2.10 4.22
C ALA A 40 6.01 -2.55 3.86
N TYR A 41 6.48 -2.03 2.72
CA TYR A 41 7.85 -2.16 2.30
C TYR A 41 8.74 -1.15 3.01
N HIS A 42 9.71 -1.62 3.80
CA HIS A 42 10.66 -0.82 4.60
C HIS A 42 10.07 0.09 5.70
N MET A 43 8.75 0.12 5.89
CA MET A 43 8.08 0.89 6.95
C MET A 43 7.49 -0.04 8.03
N ASN A 44 6.97 0.54 9.11
CA ASN A 44 6.28 -0.21 10.15
C ASN A 44 4.98 -0.83 9.59
N LYS A 45 4.87 -2.17 9.62
CA LYS A 45 3.76 -2.93 9.04
C LYS A 45 2.44 -2.81 9.80
N GLU A 46 2.45 -2.26 11.01
CA GLU A 46 1.24 -2.00 11.80
C GLU A 46 0.55 -0.70 11.40
N HIS A 47 1.31 0.29 10.92
CA HIS A 47 0.79 1.64 10.65
C HIS A 47 0.93 2.06 9.19
N TRP A 48 1.58 1.24 8.37
CA TRP A 48 1.84 1.53 6.98
C TRP A 48 1.51 0.32 6.13
N ILE A 49 1.00 0.59 4.94
CA ILE A 49 0.74 -0.41 3.91
C ILE A 49 1.39 0.02 2.60
N THR A 50 1.67 -0.96 1.74
CA THR A 50 2.13 -0.73 0.39
C THR A 50 0.96 -0.89 -0.58
N VAL A 51 0.70 0.16 -1.35
CA VAL A 51 -0.35 0.22 -2.38
C VAL A 51 0.31 0.13 -3.76
N ARG A 52 -0.21 -0.74 -4.62
CA ARG A 52 0.24 -0.83 -6.03
C ARG A 52 -0.43 0.23 -6.89
N LEU A 53 0.32 0.74 -7.87
CA LEU A 53 -0.11 1.76 -8.82
C LEU A 53 -0.15 1.19 -10.25
N ASP A 54 -0.53 -0.08 -10.40
CA ASP A 54 -0.61 -0.79 -11.69
C ASP A 54 -1.95 -0.59 -12.41
N GLY A 55 -2.81 0.29 -11.88
CA GLY A 55 -4.12 0.60 -12.45
C GLY A 55 -5.23 -0.40 -12.10
N GLN A 56 -4.98 -1.39 -11.23
CA GLN A 56 -6.02 -2.31 -10.77
C GLN A 56 -6.93 -1.69 -9.69
N LEU A 57 -6.42 -0.74 -8.91
CA LEU A 57 -7.21 0.04 -7.96
C LEU A 57 -7.81 1.28 -8.62
N GLU A 58 -9.06 1.60 -8.25
CA GLU A 58 -9.69 2.87 -8.60
C GLU A 58 -8.88 4.04 -8.04
N LYS A 59 -8.73 5.11 -8.83
CA LYS A 59 -7.89 6.25 -8.46
C LYS A 59 -8.41 6.95 -7.21
N GLU A 60 -9.72 6.99 -7.07
CA GLU A 60 -10.45 7.58 -5.95
C GLU A 60 -10.05 6.92 -4.61
N ILE A 61 -9.89 5.60 -4.61
CA ILE A 61 -9.42 4.84 -3.44
C ILE A 61 -7.99 5.25 -3.09
N VAL A 62 -7.11 5.29 -4.09
CA VAL A 62 -5.70 5.67 -3.89
C VAL A 62 -5.59 7.10 -3.35
N PHE A 63 -6.36 8.04 -3.88
CA PHE A 63 -6.36 9.42 -3.39
C PHE A 63 -6.92 9.54 -1.97
N SER A 64 -8.00 8.82 -1.64
CA SER A 64 -8.54 8.80 -0.28
C SER A 64 -7.51 8.31 0.75
N LEU A 65 -6.75 7.26 0.43
CA LEU A 65 -5.70 6.74 1.30
C LEU A 65 -4.53 7.72 1.46
N LEU A 66 -4.20 8.47 0.39
CA LEU A 66 -3.17 9.51 0.46
C LEU A 66 -3.59 10.67 1.36
N ASP A 67 -4.85 11.11 1.25
CA ASP A 67 -5.40 12.17 2.09
C ASP A 67 -5.42 11.75 3.57
N GLU A 68 -5.89 10.53 3.87
CA GLU A 68 -5.87 9.99 5.23
C GLU A 68 -4.45 9.89 5.79
N SER A 69 -3.52 9.33 5.01
CA SER A 69 -2.10 9.25 5.38
C SER A 69 -1.50 10.62 5.68
N PHE A 70 -1.90 11.66 4.94
CA PHE A 70 -1.45 13.03 5.20
C PHE A 70 -1.94 13.53 6.55
N TRP A 71 -3.22 13.30 6.89
CA TRP A 71 -3.77 13.70 8.20
C TRP A 71 -3.13 12.93 9.37
N LEU A 72 -2.78 11.65 9.19
CA LEU A 72 -2.12 10.82 10.20
C LEU A 72 -0.63 11.13 10.41
N THR A 73 -0.03 11.97 9.56
CA THR A 73 1.39 12.36 9.61
C THR A 73 1.62 13.83 9.92
N LYS A 74 0.55 14.55 10.23
CA LYS A 74 0.58 15.97 10.60
C LYS A 74 0.95 16.20 12.07
#